data_AF-A0A5K7YV30-F1
#
_entry.id   AF-A0A5K7YV30-F1
#
_cell.length_a   1.000
_cell.length_b   1.000
_cell.length_c   1.000
_cell.angle_alpha   90.00
_cell.angle_beta   90.00
_cell.angle_gamma   90.00
#
_symmetry.space_group_name_H-M   'P 1'
#
loop_
_entity.id
_entity.type
_entity.pdbx_description
1 polymer ?
#
loop_
_entity_poly.entity_id
_entity_poly.type
_entity_poly.pdbx_seq_one_letter_code
_entity_poly.pdbx_strand_id
1 'polypeptide(L)'
;MGTGKPTDSTVEPNRTPMPSIRPDHQRYRPEAMNESGFAVNAVAATLFLGLVLTIVVYSALDLTGTLTRMGRFGPVLPLIVIAWLMVGIYMGVKRLKRRAAKIRIKGPLFMRSLMNDCIERTCGVLQRQLNTPEIPSAGILNDILMDKMLYICNADCQRFSDIRRRIEGSRLKGSPGLELARFFQTDVEYGKQPLPDEIRQVADTVSRSRTDLRDLLERLKNAHQTLCTGTGNILALLPPDPKKVETIRNTYRYRPPTPQRARRMVFAIETLTYLKATRYENVNPMDRRRYDSVAEQVIPELAKALTVYKQAWQDLVDAYERPRGQRAG
;
A
#
# COMPACT_ATOMS: atom_id res chain seq x y z
N MET A 1 23.38 76.04 24.95
CA MET A 1 22.57 75.04 25.68
C MET A 1 22.50 73.82 24.76
N GLY A 2 23.41 72.86 24.87
CA GLY A 2 23.50 71.86 25.95
C GLY A 2 22.37 70.85 25.76
N THR A 3 22.54 69.55 25.54
CA THR A 3 23.64 68.61 25.83
C THR A 3 23.31 67.25 25.20
N GLY A 4 24.31 66.47 24.78
CA GLY A 4 24.29 64.99 24.91
C GLY A 4 23.96 64.12 23.68
N LYS A 5 25.01 63.58 23.03
CA LYS A 5 25.13 62.15 22.61
C LYS A 5 25.44 61.29 23.87
N PRO A 6 25.43 59.91 23.93
CA PRO A 6 25.67 58.90 22.87
C PRO A 6 24.97 57.49 23.03
N THR A 7 25.29 56.57 22.09
CA THR A 7 25.52 55.09 22.19
C THR A 7 24.48 54.08 22.71
N ASP A 8 24.09 53.18 21.79
CA ASP A 8 24.39 51.73 21.73
C ASP A 8 24.00 50.74 22.86
N SER A 9 23.68 49.52 22.42
CA SER A 9 23.68 48.21 23.10
C SER A 9 22.51 47.77 24.02
N THR A 10 21.71 46.84 23.48
CA THR A 10 21.38 45.49 24.00
C THR A 10 20.64 45.33 25.33
N VAL A 11 19.36 44.88 25.28
CA VAL A 11 18.78 43.93 26.24
C VAL A 11 17.86 42.94 25.51
N GLU A 12 18.17 41.66 25.65
CA GLU A 12 17.45 40.49 25.14
C GLU A 12 15.98 40.42 25.62
N PRO A 13 15.04 39.88 24.81
CA PRO A 13 13.91 39.15 25.35
C PRO A 13 14.29 37.67 25.47
N ASN A 14 14.61 37.30 26.71
CA ASN A 14 14.63 35.94 27.23
C ASN A 14 13.40 35.16 26.73
N ARG A 15 13.58 34.30 25.72
CA ARG A 15 12.62 33.25 25.35
C ARG A 15 13.29 31.92 25.59
N THR A 16 12.88 31.32 26.68
CA THR A 16 13.04 29.90 27.01
C THR A 16 12.90 29.01 25.76
N PRO A 17 13.81 28.05 25.55
CA PRO A 17 13.73 27.15 24.42
C PRO A 17 12.55 26.18 24.63
N MET A 18 11.52 26.30 23.80
CA MET A 18 10.52 25.25 23.64
C MET A 18 11.23 23.99 23.10
N PRO A 19 10.90 22.79 23.60
CA PRO A 19 11.67 21.60 23.29
C PRO A 19 11.60 21.28 21.79
N SER A 20 12.77 21.04 21.22
CA SER A 20 12.96 20.41 19.92
C SER A 20 12.22 19.07 19.88
N ILE A 21 10.98 19.07 19.39
CA ILE A 21 10.31 17.85 18.96
C ILE A 21 10.98 17.45 17.64
N ARG A 22 12.00 16.60 17.75
CA ARG A 22 12.52 15.83 16.61
C ARG A 22 11.33 15.07 16.02
N PRO A 23 10.98 15.23 14.74
CA PRO A 23 10.09 14.28 14.11
C PRO A 23 10.91 13.01 13.90
N ASP A 24 10.74 12.06 14.82
CA ASP A 24 11.15 10.68 14.62
C ASP A 24 10.59 10.19 13.28
N HIS A 25 11.44 9.49 12.54
CA HIS A 25 11.11 8.80 11.31
C HIS A 25 9.82 7.98 11.50
N GLN A 26 8.69 8.50 11.02
CA GLN A 26 7.48 7.73 10.83
C GLN A 26 7.75 6.68 9.75
N ARG A 27 8.25 5.53 10.20
CA ARG A 27 8.15 4.26 9.50
C ARG A 27 6.67 4.04 9.20
N TYR A 28 6.36 3.97 7.92
CA TYR A 28 5.09 3.46 7.40
C TYR A 28 4.80 2.13 8.10
N ARG A 29 3.81 2.13 8.99
CA ARG A 29 3.25 0.94 9.62
C ARG A 29 1.93 0.70 8.87
N PRO A 30 1.80 -0.38 8.08
CA PRO A 30 0.50 -0.72 7.54
C PRO A 30 -0.40 -1.14 8.70
N GLU A 31 -1.36 -0.29 9.05
CA GLU A 31 -2.45 -0.63 9.94
C GLU A 31 -3.43 -1.56 9.21
N ALA A 32 -3.63 -2.72 9.85
CA ALA A 32 -4.79 -3.61 9.85
C ALA A 32 -5.71 -3.64 8.60
N MET A 33 -5.48 -4.67 7.79
CA MET A 33 -6.46 -5.68 7.34
C MET A 33 -7.91 -5.23 7.15
N ASN A 34 -8.32 -5.14 5.89
CA ASN A 34 -9.71 -5.28 5.47
C ASN A 34 -10.02 -6.78 5.35
N GLU A 35 -10.48 -7.41 6.44
CA GLU A 35 -11.05 -8.75 6.44
C GLU A 35 -12.51 -8.71 5.99
N SER A 36 -12.77 -8.50 4.70
CA SER A 36 -14.11 -8.69 4.12
C SER A 36 -14.14 -9.99 3.31
N GLY A 37 -14.21 -11.10 4.03
CA GLY A 37 -14.37 -12.44 3.43
C GLY A 37 -14.33 -13.61 4.42
N PHE A 38 -13.78 -13.41 5.63
CA PHE A 38 -13.66 -14.45 6.67
C PHE A 38 -14.15 -13.99 8.06
N ALA A 39 -14.63 -12.75 8.19
CA ALA A 39 -14.82 -12.09 9.49
C ALA A 39 -16.07 -12.51 10.28
N VAL A 40 -17.07 -13.14 9.65
CA VAL A 40 -18.28 -13.57 10.38
C VAL A 40 -17.96 -14.72 11.35
N ASN A 41 -16.94 -15.54 11.04
CA ASN A 41 -16.56 -16.69 11.88
C ASN A 41 -15.41 -16.41 12.85
N ALA A 42 -14.57 -15.40 12.61
CA ALA A 42 -13.44 -15.13 13.50
C ALA A 42 -13.90 -14.56 14.85
N VAL A 43 -14.83 -13.61 14.83
CA VAL A 43 -15.40 -13.01 16.06
C VAL A 43 -16.30 -14.00 16.79
N ALA A 44 -17.10 -14.78 16.06
CA ALA A 44 -17.92 -15.84 16.66
C ALA A 44 -17.06 -16.94 17.29
N ALA A 45 -15.97 -17.36 16.62
CA ALA A 45 -15.04 -18.36 17.15
C ALA A 45 -14.26 -17.85 18.36
N THR A 46 -13.85 -16.58 18.39
CA THR A 46 -13.17 -16.00 19.58
C THR A 46 -14.12 -15.85 20.75
N LEU A 47 -15.38 -15.44 20.51
CA LEU A 47 -16.41 -15.39 21.54
C LEU A 47 -16.73 -16.79 22.08
N PHE A 48 -16.91 -17.78 21.21
CA PHE A 48 -17.19 -19.15 21.60
C PHE A 48 -16.03 -19.77 22.40
N LEU A 49 -14.79 -19.58 21.93
CA LEU A 49 -13.60 -20.06 22.63
C LEU A 49 -13.41 -19.36 23.98
N GLY A 50 -13.67 -18.05 24.06
CA GLY A 50 -13.65 -17.31 25.32
C GLY A 50 -14.70 -17.81 26.30
N LEU A 51 -15.91 -18.14 25.83
CA LEU A 51 -17.01 -18.65 26.64
C LEU A 51 -16.70 -20.06 27.17
N VAL A 52 -16.18 -20.95 26.33
CA VAL A 52 -15.72 -22.29 26.74
C VAL A 52 -14.59 -22.20 27.76
N LEU A 53 -13.61 -21.32 27.55
CA LEU A 53 -12.51 -21.11 28.50
C LEU A 53 -13.01 -20.61 29.86
N THR A 54 -14.00 -19.72 29.85
CA THR A 54 -14.62 -19.18 31.07
C THR A 54 -15.31 -20.31 31.84
N ILE A 55 -16.11 -21.14 31.17
CA ILE A 55 -16.80 -22.28 31.77
C ILE A 55 -15.79 -23.26 32.38
N VAL A 56 -14.75 -23.65 31.64
CA VAL A 56 -13.75 -24.63 32.10
C VAL A 56 -13.00 -24.12 33.34
N VAL A 57 -12.59 -22.85 33.34
CA VAL A 57 -11.85 -22.25 34.48
C VAL A 57 -12.75 -22.15 35.71
N TYR A 58 -14.01 -21.74 35.54
CA TYR A 58 -14.95 -21.62 36.65
C TYR A 58 -15.32 -22.99 37.23
N SER A 59 -15.59 -23.99 36.38
CA SER A 59 -15.86 -25.37 36.82
C SER A 59 -14.66 -26.00 37.54
N ALA A 60 -13.43 -25.74 37.08
CA ALA A 60 -12.23 -26.24 37.75
C ALA A 60 -12.02 -25.59 39.13
N LEU A 61 -12.25 -24.27 39.26
CA LEU A 61 -12.13 -23.55 40.52
C LEU A 61 -13.22 -23.89 41.54
N ASP A 62 -14.38 -24.31 41.06
CA ASP A 62 -15.51 -24.77 41.88
C ASP A 62 -15.25 -26.20 42.40
N LEU A 63 -14.74 -27.09 41.55
CA LEU A 63 -14.33 -28.45 41.92
C LEU A 63 -13.19 -28.48 42.97
N THR A 64 -12.30 -27.49 42.97
CA THR A 64 -11.20 -27.40 43.95
C THR A 64 -11.59 -26.72 45.26
N GLY A 65 -12.85 -26.24 45.42
CA GLY A 65 -13.33 -25.58 46.64
C GLY A 65 -12.62 -24.27 46.98
N THR A 66 -11.89 -23.70 46.02
CA THR A 66 -11.07 -22.48 46.20
C THR A 66 -11.91 -21.21 46.19
N LEU A 67 -13.07 -21.23 45.53
CA LEU A 67 -14.00 -20.10 45.44
C LEU A 67 -14.67 -19.76 46.79
N THR A 68 -14.96 -20.77 47.62
CA THR A 68 -15.61 -20.59 48.92
C THR A 68 -14.65 -20.16 50.03
N ARG A 69 -13.35 -20.43 49.89
CA ARG A 69 -12.32 -20.07 50.88
C ARG A 69 -11.78 -18.64 50.81
N MET A 70 -11.99 -17.92 49.69
CA MET A 70 -11.37 -16.60 49.45
C MET A 70 -12.31 -15.39 49.59
N GLY A 71 -13.56 -15.59 50.00
CA GLY A 71 -14.49 -14.49 50.30
C GLY A 71 -14.55 -13.44 49.17
N ARG A 72 -14.26 -12.17 49.51
CA ARG A 72 -14.40 -11.00 48.62
C ARG A 72 -13.48 -11.02 47.39
N PHE A 73 -12.43 -11.84 47.36
CA PHE A 73 -11.50 -11.96 46.23
C PHE A 73 -11.83 -13.12 45.27
N GLY A 74 -12.86 -13.92 45.57
CA GLY A 74 -13.34 -15.04 44.76
C GLY A 74 -13.56 -14.72 43.26
N PRO A 75 -14.15 -13.58 42.86
CA PRO A 75 -14.38 -13.28 41.44
C PRO A 75 -13.17 -12.67 40.72
N VAL A 76 -12.17 -12.17 41.46
CA VAL A 76 -10.99 -11.50 40.85
C VAL A 76 -9.98 -12.52 40.35
N LEU A 77 -9.82 -13.63 41.07
CA LEU A 77 -8.87 -14.69 40.73
C LEU A 77 -9.16 -15.39 39.38
N PRO A 78 -10.39 -15.81 39.04
CA PRO A 78 -10.70 -16.36 37.73
C PRO A 78 -10.46 -15.36 36.58
N LEU A 79 -10.73 -14.06 36.79
CA LEU A 79 -10.46 -13.04 35.78
C LEU A 79 -8.95 -12.90 35.50
N ILE A 80 -8.11 -12.96 36.53
CA ILE A 80 -6.65 -12.93 36.37
C ILE A 80 -6.16 -14.19 35.65
N VAL A 81 -6.71 -15.37 35.97
CA VAL A 81 -6.35 -16.64 35.32
C VAL A 81 -6.75 -16.63 33.85
N ILE A 82 -7.95 -16.14 33.51
CA ILE A 82 -8.42 -16.00 32.13
C ILE A 82 -7.54 -15.01 31.37
N ALA A 83 -7.20 -13.86 31.96
CA ALA A 83 -6.30 -12.90 31.34
C ALA A 83 -4.90 -13.50 31.08
N TRP A 84 -4.37 -14.28 32.04
CA TRP A 84 -3.10 -14.99 31.88
C TRP A 84 -3.15 -16.07 30.79
N LEU A 85 -4.23 -16.85 30.73
CA LEU A 85 -4.46 -17.83 29.67
C LEU A 85 -4.57 -17.17 28.30
N MET A 86 -5.30 -16.05 28.18
CA MET A 86 -5.40 -15.28 26.94
C MET A 86 -4.04 -14.76 26.48
N VAL A 87 -3.22 -14.25 27.40
CA VAL A 87 -1.84 -13.84 27.12
C VAL A 87 -0.97 -15.05 26.73
N GLY A 88 -1.13 -16.18 27.41
CA GLY A 88 -0.42 -17.44 27.11
C GLY A 88 -0.78 -18.00 25.73
N ILE A 89 -2.06 -18.02 25.38
CA ILE A 89 -2.56 -18.41 24.05
C ILE A 89 -2.09 -17.41 23.00
N TYR A 90 -2.17 -16.10 23.26
CA TYR A 90 -1.69 -15.09 22.33
C TYR A 90 -0.18 -15.23 22.07
N MET A 91 0.63 -15.40 23.12
CA MET A 91 2.07 -15.67 22.99
C MET A 91 2.34 -17.03 22.33
N GLY A 92 1.51 -18.03 22.61
CA GLY A 92 1.54 -19.37 22.05
C GLY A 92 1.29 -19.33 20.54
N VAL A 93 0.18 -18.74 20.10
CA VAL A 93 -0.18 -18.49 18.70
C VAL A 93 0.83 -17.60 18.01
N LYS A 94 1.38 -16.58 18.69
CA LYS A 94 2.46 -15.74 18.13
C LYS A 94 3.76 -16.52 17.96
N ARG A 95 4.11 -17.41 18.91
CA ARG A 95 5.23 -18.36 18.78
C ARG A 95 4.94 -19.43 17.72
N LEU A 96 3.71 -19.89 17.59
CA LEU A 96 3.27 -20.87 16.60
C LEU A 96 3.24 -20.26 15.21
N LYS A 97 2.77 -19.04 15.00
CA LYS A 97 2.91 -18.29 13.73
C LYS A 97 4.37 -18.09 13.37
N ARG A 98 5.22 -17.71 14.35
CA ARG A 98 6.68 -17.58 14.14
C ARG A 98 7.36 -18.93 13.86
N ARG A 99 6.88 -20.03 14.45
CA ARG A 99 7.39 -21.40 14.20
C ARG A 99 6.80 -22.02 12.93
N ALA A 100 5.56 -21.75 12.56
CA ALA A 100 4.88 -22.23 11.34
C ALA A 100 5.40 -21.49 10.10
N ALA A 101 5.71 -20.20 10.22
CA ALA A 101 6.52 -19.49 9.22
C ALA A 101 7.92 -20.10 9.05
N LYS A 102 8.42 -20.83 10.06
CA LYS A 102 9.69 -21.56 10.05
C LYS A 102 9.54 -23.05 9.67
N ILE A 103 8.35 -23.62 9.84
CA ILE A 103 7.99 -25.03 9.64
C ILE A 103 6.78 -25.09 8.69
N ARG A 104 7.09 -24.84 7.41
CA ARG A 104 6.75 -25.74 6.31
C ARG A 104 5.28 -26.21 6.21
N ILE A 105 4.34 -25.31 5.89
CA ILE A 105 3.22 -25.70 5.02
C ILE A 105 3.65 -25.39 3.59
N LYS A 106 4.59 -26.20 3.07
CA LYS A 106 5.06 -26.15 1.67
C LYS A 106 4.20 -27.07 0.79
N GLY A 107 2.88 -27.01 0.94
CA GLY A 107 1.94 -27.73 0.08
C GLY A 107 1.69 -26.98 -1.24
N PRO A 108 1.12 -27.64 -2.27
CA PRO A 108 0.73 -26.98 -3.52
C PRO A 108 -0.18 -25.75 -3.27
N LEU A 109 -1.09 -25.87 -2.29
CA LEU A 109 -1.99 -24.80 -1.87
C LEU A 109 -1.28 -23.51 -1.40
N PHE A 110 -0.04 -23.59 -0.89
CA PHE A 110 0.70 -22.41 -0.42
C PHE A 110 1.15 -21.53 -1.59
N MET A 111 1.61 -22.14 -2.67
CA MET A 111 2.07 -21.38 -3.83
C MET A 111 0.89 -20.70 -4.53
N ARG A 112 -0.23 -21.41 -4.60
CA ARG A 112 -1.49 -20.89 -5.15
C ARG A 112 -2.10 -19.77 -4.29
N SER A 113 -1.99 -19.85 -2.96
CA SER A 113 -2.41 -18.75 -2.08
C SER A 113 -1.52 -17.52 -2.27
N LEU A 114 -0.20 -17.68 -2.35
CA LEU A 114 0.71 -16.57 -2.63
C LEU A 114 0.42 -15.90 -3.98
N MET A 115 0.15 -16.70 -5.00
CA MET A 115 -0.26 -16.19 -6.31
C MET A 115 -1.54 -15.35 -6.20
N ASN A 116 -2.60 -15.90 -5.62
CA ASN A 116 -3.89 -15.21 -5.52
C ASN A 116 -3.78 -13.91 -4.71
N ASP A 117 -3.10 -13.95 -3.56
CA ASP A 117 -2.86 -12.78 -2.71
C ASP A 117 -2.05 -11.71 -3.46
N CYS A 118 -1.01 -12.13 -4.19
CA CYS A 118 -0.17 -11.20 -4.95
C CYS A 118 -0.94 -10.57 -6.10
N ILE A 119 -1.72 -11.35 -6.85
CA ILE A 119 -2.53 -10.85 -7.98
C ILE A 119 -3.58 -9.87 -7.46
N GLU A 120 -4.33 -10.23 -6.42
CA GLU A 120 -5.37 -9.37 -5.85
C GLU A 120 -4.76 -8.04 -5.35
N ARG A 121 -3.67 -8.10 -4.57
CA ARG A 121 -3.01 -6.89 -4.06
C ARG A 121 -2.34 -6.04 -5.14
N THR A 122 -1.85 -6.66 -6.21
CA THR A 122 -1.08 -5.94 -7.24
C THR A 122 -1.96 -5.33 -8.30
N CYS A 123 -3.01 -6.05 -8.69
CA CYS A 123 -3.79 -5.72 -9.87
C CYS A 123 -5.27 -6.10 -9.73
N GLY A 124 -5.78 -6.42 -8.54
CA GLY A 124 -7.18 -6.82 -8.34
C GLY A 124 -8.18 -5.74 -8.73
N VAL A 125 -7.92 -4.46 -8.40
CA VAL A 125 -8.77 -3.34 -8.84
C VAL A 125 -8.73 -3.19 -10.37
N LEU A 126 -7.54 -3.17 -10.97
CA LEU A 126 -7.37 -3.06 -12.42
C LEU A 126 -8.03 -4.22 -13.17
N GLN A 127 -7.86 -5.45 -12.67
CA GLN A 127 -8.48 -6.64 -13.23
C GLN A 127 -10.00 -6.55 -13.21
N ARG A 128 -10.58 -6.10 -12.10
CA ARG A 128 -12.03 -5.89 -12.00
C ARG A 128 -12.50 -4.87 -13.03
N GLN A 129 -11.82 -3.73 -13.14
CA GLN A 129 -12.16 -2.69 -14.10
C GLN A 129 -12.08 -3.17 -15.56
N LEU A 130 -11.01 -3.89 -15.92
CA LEU A 130 -10.83 -4.43 -17.27
C LEU A 130 -11.85 -5.51 -17.65
N ASN A 131 -12.38 -6.23 -16.65
CA ASN A 131 -13.39 -7.27 -16.86
C ASN A 131 -14.83 -6.74 -16.83
N THR A 132 -15.03 -5.47 -16.48
CA THR A 132 -16.36 -4.84 -16.47
C THR A 132 -16.61 -4.16 -17.83
N PRO A 133 -17.53 -4.68 -18.67
CA PRO A 133 -17.73 -4.17 -20.03
C PRO A 133 -18.29 -2.74 -20.07
N GLU A 134 -18.89 -2.27 -18.97
CA GLU A 134 -19.47 -0.94 -18.86
C GLU A 134 -18.42 0.17 -18.67
N ILE A 135 -17.20 -0.16 -18.26
CA ILE A 135 -16.18 0.84 -17.97
C ILE A 135 -15.35 1.10 -19.24
N PRO A 136 -15.44 2.30 -19.85
CA PRO A 136 -14.63 2.63 -21.00
C PRO A 136 -13.15 2.76 -20.61
N SER A 137 -12.24 2.58 -21.57
CA SER A 137 -10.79 2.72 -21.34
C SER A 137 -10.43 4.08 -20.72
N ALA A 138 -11.10 5.16 -21.16
CA ALA A 138 -10.95 6.48 -20.56
C ALA A 138 -11.33 6.52 -19.07
N GLY A 139 -12.35 5.76 -18.65
CA GLY A 139 -12.73 5.60 -17.25
C GLY A 139 -11.64 4.92 -16.43
N ILE A 140 -11.07 3.83 -16.96
CA ILE A 140 -9.95 3.12 -16.31
C ILE A 140 -8.73 4.05 -16.18
N LEU A 141 -8.39 4.79 -17.24
CA LEU A 141 -7.30 5.77 -17.18
C LEU A 141 -7.57 6.85 -16.14
N ASN A 142 -8.80 7.38 -16.05
CA ASN A 142 -9.16 8.40 -15.06
C ASN A 142 -8.96 7.91 -13.62
N ASP A 143 -9.30 6.66 -13.32
CA ASP A 143 -9.10 6.07 -12.00
C ASP A 143 -7.60 5.92 -11.68
N ILE A 144 -6.79 5.48 -12.66
CA ILE A 144 -5.33 5.41 -12.51
C ILE A 144 -4.73 6.82 -12.28
N LEU A 145 -5.18 7.81 -13.05
CA LEU A 145 -4.75 9.20 -12.92
C LEU A 145 -5.11 9.79 -11.55
N MET A 146 -6.29 9.45 -11.03
CA MET A 146 -6.72 9.86 -9.70
C MET A 146 -5.78 9.32 -8.62
N ASP A 147 -5.49 8.03 -8.65
CA ASP A 147 -4.56 7.38 -7.71
C ASP A 147 -3.16 7.97 -7.81
N LYS A 148 -2.67 8.21 -9.03
CA LYS A 148 -1.36 8.84 -9.26
C LYS A 148 -1.29 10.26 -8.73
N MET A 149 -2.31 11.07 -8.98
CA MET A 149 -2.38 12.43 -8.46
C MET A 149 -2.32 12.43 -6.93
N LEU A 150 -3.09 11.56 -6.28
CA LEU A 150 -3.09 11.42 -4.82
C LEU A 150 -1.75 10.89 -4.29
N TYR A 151 -1.12 9.95 -5.01
CA TYR A 151 0.20 9.44 -4.68
C TYR A 151 1.27 10.55 -4.74
N ILE A 152 1.28 11.34 -5.81
CA ILE A 152 2.18 12.49 -5.95
C ILE A 152 1.91 13.51 -4.84
N CYS A 153 0.64 13.77 -4.51
CA CYS A 153 0.29 14.65 -3.39
C CYS A 153 0.91 14.17 -2.07
N ASN A 154 0.82 12.87 -1.78
CA ASN A 154 1.37 12.27 -0.56
C ASN A 154 2.90 12.24 -0.55
N ALA A 155 3.54 11.99 -1.69
CA ALA A 155 4.98 11.81 -1.80
C ALA A 155 5.76 13.13 -1.99
N ASP A 156 5.24 14.06 -2.79
CA ASP A 156 5.96 15.26 -3.24
C ASP A 156 5.41 16.57 -2.68
N CYS A 157 4.11 16.65 -2.37
CA CYS A 157 3.46 17.92 -1.97
C CYS A 157 3.51 18.21 -0.46
N GLN A 158 4.15 17.37 0.36
CA GLN A 158 4.17 17.53 1.83
C GLN A 158 4.67 18.91 2.29
N ARG A 159 5.62 19.51 1.56
CA ARG A 159 6.20 20.83 1.86
C ARG A 159 5.52 21.99 1.11
N PHE A 160 4.51 21.71 0.31
CA PHE A 160 3.84 22.65 -0.60
C PHE A 160 2.34 22.67 -0.26
N SER A 161 2.03 23.33 0.85
CA SER A 161 0.73 23.21 1.53
C SER A 161 -0.45 23.74 0.72
N ASP A 162 -0.25 24.74 -0.13
CA ASP A 162 -1.23 25.28 -1.06
C ASP A 162 -1.63 24.26 -2.13
N ILE A 163 -0.66 23.57 -2.73
CA ILE A 163 -0.90 22.52 -3.72
C ILE A 163 -1.56 21.32 -3.07
N ARG A 164 -1.06 20.91 -1.91
CA ARG A 164 -1.65 19.82 -1.11
C ARG A 164 -3.10 20.12 -0.75
N ARG A 165 -3.40 21.30 -0.20
CA ARG A 165 -4.76 21.74 0.14
C ARG A 165 -5.68 21.77 -1.07
N ARG A 166 -5.18 22.17 -2.24
CA ARG A 166 -5.96 22.18 -3.49
C ARG A 166 -6.38 20.76 -3.91
N ILE A 167 -5.48 19.78 -3.79
CA ILE A 167 -5.76 18.38 -4.13
C ILE A 167 -6.64 17.72 -3.06
N GLU A 168 -6.27 17.78 -1.79
CA GLU A 168 -7.04 17.17 -0.69
C GLU A 168 -8.44 17.81 -0.55
N GLY A 169 -8.54 19.13 -0.74
CA GLY A 169 -9.80 19.87 -0.70
C GLY A 169 -10.74 19.56 -1.88
N SER A 170 -10.28 18.85 -2.90
CA SER A 170 -11.10 18.48 -4.07
C SER A 170 -12.16 17.42 -3.77
N ARG A 171 -12.02 16.70 -2.63
CA ARG A 171 -12.87 15.56 -2.23
C ARG A 171 -12.87 14.40 -3.25
N LEU A 172 -11.94 14.38 -4.21
CA LEU A 172 -11.70 13.20 -5.04
C LEU A 172 -11.08 12.10 -4.18
N LYS A 173 -11.53 10.86 -4.39
CA LYS A 173 -11.10 9.68 -3.63
C LYS A 173 -10.61 8.63 -4.61
N GLY A 174 -9.35 8.23 -4.47
CA GLY A 174 -8.79 7.12 -5.22
C GLY A 174 -9.22 5.76 -4.67
N SER A 175 -8.62 4.71 -5.24
CA SER A 175 -8.78 3.36 -4.75
C SER A 175 -8.19 3.20 -3.34
N PRO A 176 -8.64 2.18 -2.56
CA PRO A 176 -8.03 1.85 -1.28
C PRO A 176 -6.51 1.69 -1.44
N GLY A 177 -5.72 2.36 -0.61
CA GLY A 177 -4.26 2.24 -0.66
C GLY A 177 -3.58 2.79 -1.93
N LEU A 178 -4.31 3.48 -2.82
CA LEU A 178 -3.81 3.98 -4.11
C LEU A 178 -3.22 2.86 -4.99
N GLU A 179 -3.91 1.72 -5.03
CA GLU A 179 -3.45 0.50 -5.69
C GLU A 179 -3.08 0.69 -7.16
N LEU A 180 -3.76 1.60 -7.88
CA LEU A 180 -3.53 1.87 -9.29
C LEU A 180 -2.34 2.80 -9.55
N ALA A 181 -1.81 3.49 -8.53
CA ALA A 181 -0.72 4.45 -8.70
C ALA A 181 0.58 3.80 -9.23
N ARG A 182 0.71 2.48 -9.07
CA ARG A 182 1.90 1.69 -9.40
C ARG A 182 2.14 1.43 -10.90
N PHE A 183 1.12 1.61 -11.73
CA PHE A 183 1.25 1.45 -13.19
C PHE A 183 1.92 2.67 -13.80
N PHE A 184 2.43 2.60 -15.03
CA PHE A 184 3.12 3.72 -15.71
C PHE A 184 4.28 4.34 -14.92
N GLN A 185 5.04 3.51 -14.20
CA GLN A 185 6.26 3.94 -13.51
C GLN A 185 7.42 4.00 -14.50
N THR A 186 8.44 4.79 -14.16
CA THR A 186 9.76 4.64 -14.80
C THR A 186 10.48 3.42 -14.22
N ASP A 187 11.39 2.79 -14.97
CA ASP A 187 12.23 1.70 -14.45
C ASP A 187 13.03 2.12 -13.22
N VAL A 188 13.45 3.39 -13.16
CA VAL A 188 14.16 3.97 -12.02
C VAL A 188 13.27 4.07 -10.77
N GLU A 189 11.99 4.40 -10.92
CA GLU A 189 11.04 4.45 -9.80
C GLU A 189 10.66 3.04 -9.35
N TYR A 190 10.44 2.13 -10.29
CA TYR A 190 10.18 0.72 -10.00
C TYR A 190 11.35 0.09 -9.23
N GLY A 191 12.60 0.30 -9.66
CA GLY A 191 13.79 -0.26 -9.01
C GLY A 191 14.04 0.24 -7.58
N LYS A 192 13.38 1.31 -7.14
CA LYS A 192 13.44 1.80 -5.75
C LYS A 192 12.43 1.11 -4.83
N GLN A 193 11.42 0.47 -5.39
CA GLN A 193 10.35 -0.17 -4.63
C GLN A 193 10.74 -1.61 -4.30
N PRO A 194 10.43 -2.09 -3.08
CA PRO A 194 10.58 -3.50 -2.80
C PRO A 194 9.61 -4.30 -3.68
N LEU A 195 10.06 -5.47 -4.15
CA LEU A 195 9.17 -6.43 -4.77
C LEU A 195 8.02 -6.81 -3.81
N PRO A 196 6.84 -7.17 -4.31
CA PRO A 196 5.77 -7.74 -3.52
C PRO A 196 6.29 -8.86 -2.60
N ASP A 197 5.83 -8.86 -1.35
CA ASP A 197 6.32 -9.81 -0.33
C ASP A 197 6.07 -11.27 -0.75
N GLU A 198 5.03 -11.53 -1.54
CA GLU A 198 4.74 -12.83 -2.13
C GLU A 198 5.84 -13.26 -3.11
N ILE A 199 6.25 -12.37 -4.04
CA ILE A 199 7.37 -12.64 -4.97
C ILE A 199 8.68 -12.83 -4.20
N ARG A 200 8.90 -12.08 -3.12
CA ARG A 200 10.09 -12.24 -2.25
C ARG A 200 10.10 -13.60 -1.55
N GLN A 201 8.98 -14.04 -0.98
CA GLN A 201 8.85 -15.35 -0.33
C GLN A 201 9.08 -16.50 -1.33
N VAL A 202 8.58 -16.33 -2.54
CA VAL A 202 8.84 -17.25 -3.65
C VAL A 202 10.33 -17.28 -4.00
N ALA A 203 10.99 -16.11 -4.14
CA ALA A 203 12.41 -16.03 -4.43
C ALA A 203 13.28 -16.73 -3.36
N ASP A 204 12.93 -16.56 -2.09
CA ASP A 204 13.57 -17.26 -0.97
C ASP A 204 13.35 -18.79 -1.04
N THR A 205 12.18 -19.22 -1.51
CA THR A 205 11.86 -20.65 -1.65
C THR A 205 12.60 -21.30 -2.82
N VAL A 206 12.63 -20.61 -3.96
CA VAL A 206 13.35 -21.01 -5.19
C VAL A 206 14.84 -21.12 -4.91
N SER A 207 15.45 -20.09 -4.32
CA SER A 207 16.90 -20.09 -4.01
C SER A 207 17.32 -21.20 -3.05
N ARG A 208 16.50 -21.54 -2.05
CA ARG A 208 16.85 -22.54 -1.03
C ARG A 208 16.53 -23.98 -1.42
N SER A 209 15.48 -24.20 -2.20
CA SER A 209 14.92 -25.54 -2.36
C SER A 209 14.44 -25.90 -3.75
N ARG A 210 14.31 -24.96 -4.67
CA ARG A 210 13.77 -25.21 -6.01
C ARG A 210 14.51 -24.39 -7.05
N THR A 211 15.83 -24.55 -7.11
CA THR A 211 16.70 -23.84 -8.06
C THR A 211 16.32 -24.12 -9.52
N ASP A 212 15.63 -25.24 -9.77
CA ASP A 212 15.00 -25.60 -11.05
C ASP A 212 13.99 -24.56 -11.54
N LEU A 213 13.42 -23.74 -10.66
CA LEU A 213 12.40 -22.74 -10.99
C LEU A 213 12.98 -21.33 -11.19
N ARG A 214 14.31 -21.18 -11.20
CA ARG A 214 14.98 -19.87 -11.29
C ARG A 214 14.55 -19.08 -12.52
N ASP A 215 14.47 -19.73 -13.68
CA ASP A 215 14.10 -19.05 -14.93
C ASP A 215 12.65 -18.59 -14.93
N LEU A 216 11.74 -19.38 -14.35
CA LEU A 216 10.33 -19.00 -14.18
C LEU A 216 10.17 -17.85 -13.19
N LEU A 217 10.97 -17.82 -12.13
CA LEU A 217 10.99 -16.70 -11.19
C LEU A 217 11.49 -15.41 -11.86
N GLU A 218 12.53 -15.48 -12.69
CA GLU A 218 13.00 -14.30 -13.44
C GLU A 218 11.96 -13.84 -14.46
N ARG A 219 11.27 -14.76 -15.15
CA ARG A 219 10.12 -14.41 -16.00
C ARG A 219 9.01 -13.72 -15.22
N LEU A 220 8.69 -14.19 -14.01
CA LEU A 220 7.70 -13.56 -13.14
C LEU A 220 8.11 -12.14 -12.74
N LYS A 221 9.37 -11.93 -12.33
CA LYS A 221 9.88 -10.59 -11.99
C LYS A 221 9.86 -9.65 -13.19
N ASN A 222 10.25 -10.14 -14.35
CA ASN A 222 10.21 -9.39 -15.60
C ASN A 222 8.77 -9.02 -15.96
N ALA A 223 7.83 -9.97 -15.88
CA ALA A 223 6.43 -9.71 -16.15
C ALA A 223 5.83 -8.69 -15.18
N HIS A 224 6.19 -8.74 -13.89
CA HIS A 224 5.79 -7.74 -12.90
C HIS A 224 6.37 -6.36 -13.24
N GLN A 225 7.65 -6.28 -13.62
CA GLN A 225 8.26 -5.03 -14.06
C GLN A 225 7.56 -4.49 -15.30
N THR A 226 7.33 -5.32 -16.32
CA THR A 226 6.61 -4.94 -17.55
C THR A 226 5.19 -4.48 -17.25
N LEU A 227 4.49 -5.09 -16.29
CA LEU A 227 3.18 -4.62 -15.85
C LEU A 227 3.23 -3.20 -15.26
N CYS A 228 4.27 -2.88 -14.50
CA CYS A 228 4.43 -1.57 -13.86
C CYS A 228 5.00 -0.49 -14.80
N THR A 229 5.90 -0.84 -15.73
CA THR A 229 6.68 0.12 -16.53
C THR A 229 6.48 0.01 -18.04
N GLY A 230 5.92 -1.11 -18.54
CA GLY A 230 5.88 -1.45 -19.96
C GLY A 230 4.99 -0.56 -20.83
N THR A 231 4.01 0.12 -20.25
CA THR A 231 3.16 1.12 -20.93
C THR A 231 3.78 2.52 -20.95
N GLY A 232 5.02 2.66 -20.48
CA GLY A 232 5.74 3.92 -20.43
C GLY A 232 5.37 4.79 -19.23
N ASN A 233 6.09 5.91 -19.08
CA ASN A 233 5.86 6.86 -18.01
C ASN A 233 4.64 7.75 -18.32
N ILE A 234 3.73 7.88 -17.35
CA ILE A 234 2.54 8.75 -17.49
C ILE A 234 2.90 10.20 -17.82
N LEU A 235 4.03 10.71 -17.32
CA LEU A 235 4.48 12.08 -17.60
C LEU A 235 5.02 12.25 -19.03
N ALA A 236 5.37 11.16 -19.71
CA ALA A 236 5.76 11.18 -21.11
C ALA A 236 4.53 11.09 -22.02
N LEU A 237 3.52 10.31 -21.61
CA LEU A 237 2.24 10.17 -22.31
C LEU A 237 1.39 11.46 -22.19
N LEU A 238 1.38 12.05 -21.00
CA LEU A 238 0.65 13.27 -20.67
C LEU A 238 1.63 14.31 -20.11
N PRO A 239 2.48 14.90 -20.98
CA PRO A 239 3.46 15.87 -20.54
C PRO A 239 2.80 17.10 -19.90
N PRO A 240 3.27 17.51 -18.70
CA PRO A 240 2.80 18.73 -18.06
C PRO A 240 3.33 19.96 -18.78
N ASP A 241 2.59 21.07 -18.71
CA ASP A 241 2.99 22.33 -19.36
C ASP A 241 4.33 22.86 -18.80
N PRO A 242 5.38 23.00 -19.63
CA PRO A 242 6.69 23.47 -19.18
C PRO A 242 6.64 24.86 -18.56
N LYS A 243 5.76 25.76 -19.03
CA LYS A 243 5.61 27.10 -18.45
C LYS A 243 5.07 27.04 -17.03
N LYS A 244 4.14 26.13 -16.75
CA LYS A 244 3.61 25.92 -15.39
C LYS A 244 4.66 25.28 -14.47
N VAL A 245 5.54 24.43 -15.01
CA VAL A 245 6.66 23.85 -14.25
C VAL A 245 7.62 24.93 -13.79
N GLU A 246 8.01 25.84 -14.68
CA GLU A 246 8.83 27.00 -14.34
C GLU A 246 8.12 27.93 -13.36
N THR A 247 6.83 28.18 -13.57
CA THR A 247 6.00 28.98 -12.66
C THR A 247 6.04 28.41 -11.24
N ILE A 248 5.76 27.12 -11.05
CA ILE A 248 5.83 26.46 -9.73
C ILE A 248 7.22 26.63 -9.10
N ARG A 249 8.29 26.43 -9.88
CA ARG A 249 9.66 26.58 -9.36
C ARG A 249 9.95 28.01 -8.92
N ASN A 250 9.46 29.01 -9.65
CA ASN A 250 9.63 30.43 -9.34
C ASN A 250 8.79 30.86 -8.15
N THR A 251 7.58 30.32 -7.99
CA THR A 251 6.70 30.58 -6.84
C THR A 251 7.38 30.22 -5.51
N TYR A 252 8.10 29.09 -5.46
CA TYR A 252 8.81 28.65 -4.24
C TYR A 252 10.28 29.09 -4.22
N ARG A 253 10.54 30.39 -4.42
CA ARG A 253 11.90 30.97 -4.58
C ARG A 253 12.91 30.54 -3.51
N TYR A 254 12.49 30.44 -2.25
CA TYR A 254 13.40 30.14 -1.13
C TYR A 254 13.76 28.66 -1.00
N ARG A 255 12.91 27.76 -1.50
CA ARG A 255 13.13 26.29 -1.50
C ARG A 255 12.41 25.67 -2.70
N PRO A 256 12.93 25.88 -3.93
CA PRO A 256 12.24 25.44 -5.13
C PRO A 256 12.23 23.91 -5.21
N PRO A 257 11.13 23.29 -5.68
CA PRO A 257 11.14 21.87 -6.00
C PRO A 257 12.19 21.56 -7.09
N THR A 258 12.75 20.36 -7.05
CA THR A 258 13.60 19.87 -8.14
C THR A 258 12.81 19.85 -9.46
N PRO A 259 13.46 19.95 -10.64
CA PRO A 259 12.75 19.97 -11.92
C PRO A 259 11.79 18.78 -12.11
N GLN A 260 12.23 17.58 -11.73
CA GLN A 260 11.39 16.37 -11.79
C GLN A 260 10.20 16.42 -10.83
N ARG A 261 10.42 16.89 -9.59
CA ARG A 261 9.34 17.06 -8.62
C ARG A 261 8.32 18.10 -9.09
N ALA A 262 8.79 19.23 -9.61
CA ALA A 262 7.94 20.29 -10.16
C ALA A 262 7.08 19.75 -11.31
N ARG A 263 7.65 18.95 -12.23
CA ARG A 263 6.89 18.26 -13.29
C ARG A 263 5.78 17.38 -12.73
N ARG A 264 6.06 16.54 -11.72
CA ARG A 264 5.04 15.69 -11.08
C ARG A 264 3.94 16.51 -10.40
N MET A 265 4.31 17.60 -9.72
CA MET A 265 3.36 18.49 -9.06
C MET A 265 2.45 19.21 -10.07
N VAL A 266 2.99 19.73 -11.17
CA VAL A 266 2.17 20.32 -12.25
C VAL A 266 1.23 19.28 -12.83
N PHE A 267 1.75 18.09 -13.16
CA PHE A 267 0.94 16.99 -13.67
C PHE A 267 -0.23 16.67 -12.72
N ALA A 268 0.00 16.61 -11.41
CA ALA A 268 -1.07 16.39 -10.43
C ALA A 268 -2.13 17.52 -10.44
N ILE A 269 -1.73 18.79 -10.58
CA ILE A 269 -2.67 19.92 -10.64
C ILE A 269 -3.46 19.95 -11.95
N GLU A 270 -2.82 19.63 -13.07
CA GLU A 270 -3.50 19.54 -14.37
C GLU A 270 -4.47 18.37 -14.40
N THR A 271 -4.03 17.21 -13.91
CA THR A 271 -4.88 16.03 -13.73
C THR A 271 -6.08 16.33 -12.84
N LEU A 272 -5.87 17.03 -11.72
CA LEU A 272 -6.97 17.47 -10.85
C LEU A 272 -8.00 18.31 -11.61
N THR A 273 -7.51 19.24 -12.43
CA THR A 273 -8.36 20.17 -13.19
C THR A 273 -9.17 19.40 -14.23
N TYR A 274 -8.53 18.49 -14.95
CA TYR A 274 -9.16 17.61 -15.91
C TYR A 274 -10.22 16.70 -15.24
N LEU A 275 -9.87 15.97 -14.18
CA LEU A 275 -10.82 15.06 -13.48
C LEU A 275 -12.02 15.81 -12.91
N LYS A 276 -11.83 17.04 -12.40
CA LYS A 276 -12.94 17.89 -11.98
C LYS A 276 -13.83 18.26 -13.15
N ALA A 277 -13.24 18.67 -14.28
CA ALA A 277 -14.01 19.02 -15.47
C ALA A 277 -14.83 17.83 -15.98
N THR A 278 -14.29 16.61 -15.94
CA THR A 278 -15.01 15.38 -16.35
C THR A 278 -16.22 15.13 -15.48
N ARG A 279 -16.12 15.36 -14.16
CA ARG A 279 -17.23 15.21 -13.22
C ARG A 279 -18.40 16.17 -13.51
N TYR A 280 -18.13 17.35 -14.04
CA TYR A 280 -19.14 18.36 -14.36
C TYR A 280 -19.44 18.44 -15.87
N GLU A 281 -18.98 17.47 -16.66
CA GLU A 281 -19.14 17.43 -18.13
C GLU A 281 -18.62 18.68 -18.88
N ASN A 282 -17.75 19.46 -18.23
CA ASN A 282 -17.23 20.74 -18.74
C ASN A 282 -15.79 20.63 -19.26
N VAL A 283 -15.42 19.44 -19.75
CA VAL A 283 -14.06 19.19 -20.25
C VAL A 283 -13.88 19.86 -21.60
N ASN A 284 -12.75 20.55 -21.78
CA ASN A 284 -12.35 21.04 -23.09
C ASN A 284 -12.27 19.85 -24.09
N PRO A 285 -12.96 19.91 -25.24
CA PRO A 285 -12.96 18.82 -26.22
C PRO A 285 -11.56 18.37 -26.67
N MET A 286 -10.59 19.28 -26.73
CA MET A 286 -9.21 18.96 -27.10
C MET A 286 -8.50 18.16 -26.01
N ASP A 287 -8.70 18.53 -24.75
CA ASP A 287 -8.16 17.78 -23.62
C ASP A 287 -8.81 16.39 -23.58
N ARG A 288 -10.14 16.31 -23.70
CA ARG A 288 -10.85 15.03 -23.74
C ARG A 288 -10.29 14.09 -24.81
N ARG A 289 -10.14 14.56 -26.06
CA ARG A 289 -9.54 13.77 -27.15
C ARG A 289 -8.12 13.29 -26.82
N ARG A 290 -7.29 14.15 -26.20
CA ARG A 290 -5.93 13.78 -25.79
C ARG A 290 -5.94 12.65 -24.77
N TYR A 291 -6.73 12.76 -23.70
CA TYR A 291 -6.80 11.71 -22.68
C TYR A 291 -7.44 10.42 -23.20
N ASP A 292 -8.50 10.52 -24.00
CA ASP A 292 -9.17 9.37 -24.63
C ASP A 292 -8.20 8.64 -25.57
N SER A 293 -7.44 9.36 -26.40
CA SER A 293 -6.43 8.75 -27.30
C SER A 293 -5.33 8.01 -26.54
N VAL A 294 -4.85 8.57 -25.43
CA VAL A 294 -3.88 7.89 -24.56
C VAL A 294 -4.51 6.64 -23.98
N ALA A 295 -5.76 6.72 -23.49
CA ALA A 295 -6.46 5.59 -22.90
C ALA A 295 -6.65 4.43 -23.89
N GLU A 296 -7.10 4.74 -25.12
CA GLU A 296 -7.29 3.76 -26.19
C GLU A 296 -5.99 3.01 -26.54
N GLN A 297 -4.85 3.69 -26.45
CA GLN A 297 -3.55 3.07 -26.70
C GLN A 297 -3.09 2.21 -25.51
N VAL A 298 -3.08 2.78 -24.30
CA VAL A 298 -2.34 2.19 -23.19
C VAL A 298 -3.13 1.17 -22.38
N ILE A 299 -4.46 1.29 -22.32
CA ILE A 299 -5.29 0.37 -21.54
C ILE A 299 -5.28 -1.05 -22.13
N PRO A 300 -5.37 -1.25 -23.46
CA PRO A 300 -5.19 -2.57 -24.06
C PRO A 300 -3.79 -3.16 -23.84
N GLU A 301 -2.74 -2.35 -23.88
CA GLU A 301 -1.36 -2.79 -23.57
C GLU A 301 -1.22 -3.22 -22.11
N LEU A 302 -1.81 -2.45 -21.20
CA LEU A 302 -1.86 -2.77 -19.78
C LEU A 302 -2.61 -4.08 -19.53
N ALA A 303 -3.71 -4.32 -20.24
CA ALA A 303 -4.47 -5.57 -20.18
C ALA A 303 -3.64 -6.78 -20.67
N LYS A 304 -2.86 -6.61 -21.74
CA LYS A 304 -1.93 -7.65 -22.22
C LYS A 304 -0.85 -7.94 -21.17
N ALA A 305 -0.23 -6.91 -20.61
CA ALA A 305 0.79 -7.07 -19.57
C ALA A 305 0.24 -7.77 -18.32
N LEU A 306 -1.01 -7.46 -17.93
CA LEU A 306 -1.71 -8.14 -16.84
C LEU A 306 -1.87 -9.63 -17.11
N THR A 307 -2.27 -10.01 -18.33
CA THR A 307 -2.41 -11.40 -18.73
C THR A 307 -1.07 -12.14 -18.69
N VAL A 308 0.00 -11.51 -19.19
CA VAL A 308 1.36 -12.08 -19.13
C VAL A 308 1.83 -12.27 -17.69
N TYR A 309 1.56 -11.30 -16.81
CA TYR A 309 1.90 -11.39 -15.39
C TYR A 309 1.16 -12.54 -14.69
N LYS A 310 -0.15 -12.70 -14.94
CA LYS A 310 -0.92 -13.83 -14.42
C LYS A 310 -0.41 -15.17 -14.95
N GLN A 311 -0.09 -15.24 -16.24
CA GLN A 311 0.44 -16.44 -16.84
C GLN A 311 1.80 -16.81 -16.22
N ALA A 312 2.70 -15.85 -16.03
CA ALA A 312 3.99 -16.09 -15.39
C ALA A 312 3.85 -16.62 -13.95
N TRP A 313 2.85 -16.12 -13.21
CA TRP A 313 2.47 -16.66 -11.92
C TRP A 313 1.95 -18.11 -12.02
N GLN A 314 1.05 -18.36 -12.96
CA GLN A 314 0.45 -19.68 -13.19
C GLN A 314 1.47 -20.73 -13.65
N ASP A 315 2.43 -20.35 -14.49
CA ASP A 315 3.51 -21.23 -14.93
C ASP A 315 4.41 -21.63 -13.74
N LEU A 316 4.71 -20.67 -12.86
CA LEU A 316 5.52 -20.90 -11.67
C LEU A 316 4.79 -21.74 -10.62
N VAL A 317 3.54 -21.35 -10.31
CA VAL A 317 2.38 -22.20 -10.08
C VAL A 317 2.56 -23.71 -10.28
N ASP A 318 2.19 -24.08 -11.51
CA ASP A 318 2.09 -25.44 -11.99
C ASP A 318 3.45 -26.15 -11.97
N ALA A 319 4.53 -25.43 -12.27
CA ALA A 319 5.88 -25.97 -12.15
C ALA A 319 6.27 -26.23 -10.69
N TYR A 320 5.79 -25.48 -9.70
CA TYR A 320 6.05 -25.78 -8.30
C TYR A 320 5.33 -27.06 -7.87
N GLU A 321 4.07 -27.24 -8.31
CA GLU A 321 3.20 -28.36 -7.92
C GLU A 321 3.57 -29.70 -8.56
N ARG A 322 4.17 -29.72 -9.77
CA ARG A 322 4.58 -30.97 -10.43
C ARG A 322 5.69 -31.70 -9.64
N PRO A 323 5.68 -33.05 -9.54
CA PRO A 323 6.76 -33.82 -8.94
C PRO A 323 8.09 -33.62 -9.69
N ARG A 324 9.23 -33.60 -8.96
CA ARG A 324 10.56 -33.39 -9.55
C ARG A 324 10.95 -34.42 -10.63
N GLY A 325 10.38 -35.63 -10.60
CA GLY A 325 10.74 -36.73 -11.51
C GLY A 325 10.08 -36.69 -12.90
N GLN A 326 9.12 -35.79 -13.15
CA GLN A 326 8.35 -35.75 -14.41
C GLN A 326 8.77 -34.65 -15.40
N ARG A 327 9.90 -33.96 -15.17
CA ARG A 327 10.33 -32.80 -15.99
C ARG A 327 11.58 -33.04 -16.85
N ALA A 328 12.07 -34.26 -16.92
CA ALA A 328 13.19 -34.68 -17.76
C ALA A 328 12.76 -35.61 -18.90
N GLY A 329 11.48 -35.54 -19.29
CA GLY A 329 10.92 -36.28 -20.43
C GLY A 329 10.67 -35.35 -21.60
#